data_AF-A0A2B2C9S8-F1
#
_entry.id   AF-A0A2B2C9S8-F1
#
_cell.length_a   1.000
_cell.length_b   1.000
_cell.length_c   1.000
_cell.angle_alpha   90.00
_cell.angle_beta   90.00
_cell.angle_gamma   90.00
#
_symmetry.space_group_name_H-M   'P 1'
#
loop_
_entity.id
_entity.type
_entity.pdbx_description
1 polymer ?
#
loop_
_entity_poly.entity_id
_entity_poly.type
_entity_poly.pdbx_seq_one_letter_code
_entity_poly.pdbx_strand_id
1 'polypeptide(L)' 'MRNYRFLINEQFQANSIAEDLRVQMEVNRFNDVNILSVDNRNEILVQVFELNEAAKETVETFMQDYQKGIIME' A
#
# COMPACT_ATOMS: atom_id res chain seq x y z
N MET A 1 -15.20 -1.69 -0.21
CA MET A 1 -13.74 -1.88 -0.07
C MET A 1 -13.09 -0.88 -1.01
N ARG A 2 -12.07 -0.14 -0.56
CA ARG A 2 -11.34 0.81 -1.42
C ARG A 2 -10.10 0.15 -1.98
N ASN A 3 -9.85 0.34 -3.27
CA ASN A 3 -8.67 -0.17 -3.94
C ASN A 3 -7.71 0.97 -4.25
N TYR A 4 -6.46 0.82 -3.82
CA TYR A 4 -5.37 1.71 -4.12
C TYR A 4 -4.38 1.00 -5.02
N ARG A 5 -3.99 1.66 -6.10
CA ARG A 5 -2.86 1.22 -6.93
C ARG A 5 -1.77 2.28 -6.87
N PHE A 6 -0.66 1.89 -6.28
CA PHE A 6 0.52 2.72 -6.11
C PHE A 6 1.55 2.40 -7.17
N LEU A 7 1.95 3.39 -7.95
CA LEU A 7 3.11 3.30 -8.84
C LEU A 7 4.34 3.65 -8.02
N ILE A 8 5.29 2.73 -7.90
CA ILE A 8 6.46 2.92 -7.04
C ILE A 8 7.57 3.64 -7.80
N ASN A 9 8.27 4.54 -7.10
CA ASN A 9 9.44 5.22 -7.64
C ASN A 9 10.50 4.20 -8.06
N GLU A 10 11.19 4.46 -9.17
CA GLU A 10 12.15 3.51 -9.78
C GLU A 10 13.38 3.25 -8.92
N GLN A 11 13.66 4.12 -7.95
CA GLN A 11 14.69 3.90 -6.94
C GLN A 11 14.32 2.82 -5.89
N PHE A 12 13.06 2.37 -5.87
CA PHE A 12 12.57 1.35 -4.95
C PHE A 12 11.97 0.16 -5.70
N GLN A 13 11.89 -0.99 -5.02
CA GLN A 13 11.26 -2.20 -5.54
C GLN A 13 9.93 -2.46 -4.83
N ALA A 14 8.86 -2.60 -5.62
CA ALA A 14 7.50 -2.79 -5.12
C ALA A 14 7.35 -3.96 -4.15
N ASN A 15 8.05 -5.08 -4.36
CA ASN A 15 8.07 -6.21 -3.45
C ASN A 15 8.57 -5.80 -2.05
N SER A 16 9.72 -5.14 -1.97
CA SER A 16 10.30 -4.67 -0.70
C SER A 16 9.36 -3.71 0.02
N ILE A 17 8.82 -2.72 -0.70
CA ILE A 17 7.90 -1.75 -0.11
C ILE A 17 6.58 -2.40 0.33
N ALA A 18 6.12 -3.44 -0.37
CA ALA A 18 4.93 -4.20 0.04
C ALA A 18 5.18 -4.99 1.33
N GLU A 19 6.35 -5.59 1.52
CA GLU A 19 6.71 -6.23 2.79
C GLU A 19 6.78 -5.22 3.94
N ASP A 20 7.43 -4.07 3.72
CA ASP A 20 7.51 -3.01 4.73
C ASP A 20 6.12 -2.47 5.10
N LEU A 21 5.23 -2.31 4.11
CA LEU A 21 3.85 -1.91 4.35
C LEU A 21 3.08 -2.97 5.14
N ARG A 22 3.29 -4.27 4.89
CA ARG A 22 2.66 -5.35 5.67
C ARG A 22 3.09 -5.29 7.13
N VAL A 23 4.39 -5.13 7.39
CA VAL A 23 4.91 -4.95 8.76
C VAL A 23 4.23 -3.75 9.43
N GLN A 24 4.09 -2.62 8.72
CA GLN A 24 3.41 -1.45 9.24
C GLN A 24 1.93 -1.73 9.59
N MET A 25 1.22 -2.49 8.76
CA MET A 25 -0.17 -2.88 9.05
C MET A 25 -0.26 -3.81 10.27
N GLU A 26 0.63 -4.79 10.37
CA GLU A 26 0.68 -5.74 11.49
C GLU A 26 0.98 -5.04 12.83
N VAL A 27 1.93 -4.11 12.85
CA VAL A 27 2.27 -3.31 14.05
C VAL A 27 1.05 -2.53 14.55
N ASN A 28 0.23 -2.00 13.63
CA ASN A 28 -0.99 -1.27 13.97
C ASN A 28 -2.21 -2.19 14.14
N ARG A 29 -2.04 -3.52 14.05
CA ARG A 29 -3.09 -4.54 14.16
C ARG A 29 -4.22 -4.38 13.14
N PHE A 30 -3.89 -3.85 11.96
CA PHE A 30 -4.82 -3.74 10.85
C PHE A 30 -4.85 -5.04 10.05
N ASN A 31 -5.79 -5.92 10.39
CA ASN A 31 -5.94 -7.23 9.73
C ASN A 31 -6.83 -7.19 8.48
N ASP A 32 -7.54 -6.07 8.27
CA ASP A 32 -8.52 -5.89 7.18
C ASP A 32 -7.91 -5.20 5.96
N VAL A 33 -6.63 -5.46 5.70
CA VAL A 33 -5.86 -4.88 4.60
C VAL A 33 -5.21 -5.98 3.79
N ASN A 34 -5.45 -6.00 2.49
CA ASN A 34 -4.79 -6.91 1.55
C ASN A 34 -3.75 -6.15 0.74
N ILE A 35 -2.52 -6.66 0.66
CA ILE A 35 -1.38 -6.00 -0.01
C ILE A 35 -0.74 -6.97 -1.00
N LEU A 36 -0.72 -6.59 -2.28
CA LEU A 36 -0.12 -7.37 -3.36
C LEU A 36 0.88 -6.52 -4.14
N SER A 37 2.10 -7.02 -4.34
CA SER A 37 3.08 -6.41 -5.23
C SER A 37 2.97 -6.96 -6.66
N VAL A 38 3.22 -6.12 -7.64
CA VAL A 38 3.22 -6.45 -9.08
C VAL A 38 4.57 -6.04 -9.66
N ASP A 39 5.54 -6.95 -9.53
CA ASP A 39 6.96 -6.67 -9.77
C ASP A 39 7.27 -6.25 -11.21
N ASN A 40 6.59 -6.83 -12.19
CA ASN A 40 6.78 -6.50 -13.61
C ASN A 40 6.34 -5.07 -13.97
N ARG A 41 5.58 -4.40 -13.10
CA ARG A 41 5.13 -3.01 -13.29
C ARG A 41 5.65 -2.05 -12.21
N ASN A 42 6.35 -2.58 -11.21
CA ASN A 42 6.74 -1.85 -10.01
C ASN A 42 5.54 -1.17 -9.33
N GLU A 43 4.47 -1.93 -9.10
CA GLU A 43 3.22 -1.44 -8.52
C GLU A 43 2.86 -2.20 -7.23
N ILE A 44 2.10 -1.54 -6.34
CA ILE A 44 1.48 -2.17 -5.18
C ILE A 44 -0.03 -1.94 -5.24
N LEU A 45 -0.80 -3.01 -5.08
CA LEU A 45 -2.24 -2.99 -4.92
C LEU A 45 -2.56 -3.16 -3.43
N VAL A 46 -3.31 -2.21 -2.88
CA VAL A 46 -3.77 -2.25 -1.49
C VAL A 46 -5.29 -2.20 -1.46
N GLN A 47 -5.91 -3.14 -0.75
CA GLN A 47 -7.35 -3.17 -0.55
C GLN A 47 -7.62 -2.94 0.93
N VAL A 48 -8.33 -1.86 1.24
CA VAL A 48 -8.69 -1.49 2.62
C VAL A 48 -10.20 -1.60 2.79
N PHE A 49 -10.63 -2.21 3.90
CA PHE A 49 -12.03 -2.23 4.27
C PHE A 49 -12.52 -0.81 4.63
N GLU A 50 -13.65 -0.37 4.07
CA GLU A 50 -14.08 1.04 4.15
C GLU A 50 -14.33 1.56 5.57
N LEU A 51 -14.67 0.67 6.51
CA LEU A 51 -14.87 1.04 7.91
C LEU A 51 -13.56 1.31 8.66
N ASN A 52 -12.41 0.96 8.08
CA ASN A 52 -11.10 1.11 8.71
C ASN A 52 -10.36 2.35 8.20
N GLU A 53 -10.84 3.53 8.62
CA GLU A 53 -10.28 4.82 8.20
C GLU A 53 -8.83 5.03 8.66
N ALA A 54 -8.47 4.47 9.82
CA ALA A 54 -7.09 4.51 10.34
C ALA A 54 -6.12 3.69 9.48
N ALA A 55 -6.52 2.52 8.99
CA ALA A 55 -5.71 1.73 8.06
C ALA A 55 -5.52 2.46 6.73
N LYS A 56 -6.58 3.09 6.23
CA LYS A 56 -6.51 3.94 5.04
C LYS A 56 -5.49 5.07 5.21
N GLU A 57 -5.60 5.85 6.29
CA GLU A 57 -4.70 6.97 6.54
C GLU A 57 -3.24 6.47 6.65
N THR A 58 -3.02 5.36 7.36
CA THR A 58 -1.68 4.78 7.51
C THR A 58 -1.09 4.35 6.17
N VAL A 59 -1.87 3.71 5.30
CA VAL A 59 -1.43 3.34 3.94
C VAL A 59 -1.10 4.60 3.13
N GLU A 60 -1.98 5.60 3.13
CA GLU A 60 -1.78 6.83 2.36
C GLU A 60 -0.55 7.59 2.84
N THR A 61 -0.35 7.73 4.15
CA THR A 61 0.84 8.39 4.73
C THR A 61 2.11 7.61 4.44
N PHE A 62 2.11 6.29 4.63
CA PHE A 62 3.29 5.46 4.38
C PHE A 62 3.73 5.54 2.91
N MET A 63 2.78 5.47 1.97
CA MET A 63 3.09 5.41 0.54
C MET A 63 3.57 6.74 -0.06
N GLN A 64 3.34 7.88 0.62
CA GLN A 64 3.75 9.20 0.12
C GLN A 64 5.24 9.30 -0.21
N ASP A 65 6.10 8.63 0.56
CA ASP A 65 7.55 8.68 0.38
C ASP A 65 8.07 7.73 -0.71
N TYR A 66 7.25 6.74 -1.11
CA TYR A 66 7.65 5.68 -2.04
C TYR A 66 6.99 5.77 -3.42
N GLN A 67 5.80 6.37 -3.49
CA GLN A 67 5.02 6.44 -4.73
C GLN A 67 5.50 7.56 -5.66
N LYS A 68 5.45 7.31 -6.97
CA LYS A 68 5.51 8.35 -8.02
C LYS A 68 4.12 8.74 -8.55
N GLY A 69 3.09 7.97 -8.18
CA GLY A 69 1.71 8.22 -8.55
C GLY A 69 0.75 7.24 -7.90
N ILE A 70 -0.52 7.62 -7.82
CA ILE A 70 -1.60 6.83 -7.24
C ILE A 70 -2.80 6.79 -8.19
N ILE A 71 -3.39 5.62 -8.35
CA ILE A 71 -4.68 5.42 -9.04
C ILE A 71 -5.65 4.89 -7.99
N MET A 72 -6.77 5.59 -7.81
CA MET A 72 -7.83 5.24 -6.85
C MET A 72 -9.09 4.81 -7.61
N GLU A 73 -9.62 3.64 -7.26
CA GLU A 73 -10.84 3.04 -7.83
C GLU A 73 -11.85 2.64 -6.74
#